data_AF-A0A2N7PWM2-F1
#
_entry.id   AF-A0A2N7PWM2-F1
#
_cell.length_a   1.000
_cell.length_b   1.000
_cell.length_c   1.000
_cell.angle_alpha   90.00
_cell.angle_beta   90.00
_cell.angle_gamma   90.00
#
_symmetry.space_group_name_H-M   'P 1'
#
loop_
_entity.id
_entity.type
_entity.pdbx_description
1 polymer ?
#
loop_
_entity_poly.entity_id
_entity_poly.type
_entity_poly.pdbx_seq_one_letter_code
_entity_poly.pdbx_strand_id
1 'polypeptide(L)' 'MLKLFLLILFVIYIYYVIRKKRKIKQNTNDLQLDELVKCDNCGIYFSKKKAIRYKNLFFCSKKCKKQYEDKVGR' A
#
# COMPACT_ATOMS: atom_id res chain seq x y z
N MET A 1 43.06 -16.53 -26.37
CA MET A 1 42.64 -15.17 -25.92
C MET A 1 41.15 -14.87 -26.15
N LEU A 2 40.56 -15.20 -27.32
CA LEU A 2 39.15 -14.90 -27.64
C LEU A 2 38.11 -15.59 -26.71
N LYS A 3 38.39 -16.82 -26.27
CA LYS A 3 37.50 -17.60 -25.38
C LYS A 3 37.28 -16.94 -24.01
N LEU A 4 38.31 -16.29 -23.45
CA LEU A 4 38.21 -15.54 -22.20
C LEU A 4 37.37 -14.28 -22.38
N PHE A 5 37.53 -13.60 -23.51
CA PHE A 5 36.77 -12.39 -23.85
C PHE A 5 35.26 -12.68 -23.99
N LEU A 6 34.91 -13.80 -24.63
CA LEU A 6 33.53 -14.27 -24.75
C LEU A 6 32.93 -14.62 -23.38
N LEU A 7 33.70 -15.27 -22.50
CA LEU A 7 33.28 -15.58 -21.14
C LEU A 7 32.99 -14.33 -20.31
N ILE A 8 33.88 -13.33 -20.38
CA ILE A 8 33.72 -12.06 -19.65
C ILE A 8 32.48 -11.29 -20.14
N LEU A 9 32.29 -11.21 -21.47
CA LEU A 9 31.09 -10.61 -22.07
C LEU A 9 29.81 -11.32 -21.63
N PHE A 10 29.83 -12.66 -21.59
CA PHE A 10 28.69 -13.46 -21.17
C PHE A 10 28.33 -13.21 -19.69
N VAL A 11 29.33 -13.13 -18.81
CA VAL A 11 29.12 -12.82 -17.38
C VAL A 11 28.53 -11.41 -17.18
N ILE A 12 29.05 -10.41 -17.91
CA ILE A 12 28.53 -9.03 -17.85
C ILE A 12 27.08 -8.98 -18.35
N TYR A 13 26.77 -9.70 -19.43
CA TYR A 13 25.42 -9.78 -19.98
C TYR A 13 24.44 -10.38 -18.96
N ILE A 14 24.79 -11.53 -18.36
CA ILE A 14 23.96 -12.18 -17.33
C ILE A 14 23.78 -11.25 -16.11
N TYR A 15 24.84 -10.58 -15.65
CA TYR A 15 24.76 -9.62 -14.55
C TYR A 15 23.77 -8.48 -14.85
N TYR A 16 23.81 -7.92 -16.06
CA TYR A 16 22.92 -6.83 -16.46
C TYR A 16 21.45 -7.28 -16.55
N VAL A 17 21.20 -8.48 -17.09
CA VAL A 17 19.85 -9.07 -17.16
C VAL A 17 19.29 -9.33 -15.76
N ILE A 18 20.09 -9.89 -14.85
CA ILE A 18 19.67 -10.14 -13.46
C ILE A 18 19.40 -8.81 -12.72
N ARG A 19 20.26 -7.80 -12.88
CA ARG A 19 20.08 -6.48 -12.25
C ARG A 19 18.82 -5.78 -12.76
N LYS A 20 18.52 -5.86 -14.07
CA LYS A 20 17.29 -5.32 -14.66
C LYS A 20 16.05 -6.05 -14.13
N LYS A 21 16.09 -7.38 -14.02
CA LYS A 21 14.98 -8.17 -13.43
C LYS A 21 14.77 -7.89 -11.95
N ARG A 22 15.84 -7.62 -11.16
CA ARG A 22 15.70 -7.22 -9.75
C ARG A 22 15.03 -5.84 -9.58
N LYS A 23 15.31 -4.87 -10.46
CA LYS A 23 14.59 -3.59 -10.45
C LYS A 23 13.11 -3.73 -10.78
N ILE A 24 12.76 -4.66 -11.67
CA ILE A 24 11.35 -4.93 -12.04
C ILE A 24 10.62 -5.73 -10.95
N LYS A 25 11.33 -6.56 -10.17
CA LYS A 25 10.77 -7.29 -9.01
C LYS A 25 10.62 -6.46 -7.73
N GLN A 26 11.00 -5.18 -7.72
CA GLN A 26 10.60 -4.24 -6.65
C GLN A 26 9.18 -3.68 -6.82
N ASN A 27 8.37 -4.23 -7.75
CA ASN A 27 6.92 -4.20 -7.63
C ASN A 27 6.39 -5.50 -6.99
N THR A 28 7.14 -6.04 -6.01
CA THR A 28 6.60 -7.07 -5.13
C THR A 28 5.75 -6.39 -4.08
N ASN A 29 4.45 -6.39 -4.38
CA ASN A 29 3.37 -6.21 -3.43
C ASN A 29 3.21 -4.77 -2.93
N ASP A 30 2.38 -4.04 -3.67
CA ASP A 30 1.30 -3.23 -3.08
C ASP A 30 0.37 -4.12 -2.22
N LEU A 31 0.93 -4.90 -1.28
CA LEU A 31 0.34 -5.05 0.04
C LEU A 31 0.55 -3.68 0.70
N GLN A 32 -0.09 -2.64 0.14
CA GLN A 32 -0.57 -1.55 0.96
C GLN A 32 -1.39 -2.27 2.01
N LEU A 33 -0.79 -2.48 3.19
CA LEU A 33 -1.54 -2.75 4.39
C LEU A 33 -2.58 -1.64 4.40
N ASP A 34 -3.80 -2.00 4.01
CA ASP A 34 -4.92 -1.08 4.02
C ASP A 34 -5.03 -0.67 5.49
N GLU A 35 -4.60 0.55 5.78
CA GLU A 35 -4.52 1.06 7.13
C GLU A 35 -5.94 0.94 7.71
N LEU A 36 -6.12 0.07 8.69
CA LEU A 36 -7.43 -0.19 9.27
C LEU A 36 -7.69 0.89 10.30
N VAL A 37 -8.74 1.66 10.09
CA VAL A 37 -9.21 2.68 11.04
C VAL A 37 -10.47 2.18 11.73
N LYS A 38 -10.62 2.59 12.99
CA LYS A 38 -11.80 2.28 13.79
C LYS A 38 -12.87 3.34 13.54
N CYS A 39 -14.12 2.92 13.41
CA CYS A 39 -15.25 3.85 13.37
C CYS A 39 -15.55 4.41 14.76
N ASP A 40 -15.59 5.73 14.92
CA ASP A 40 -15.84 6.38 16.22
C ASP A 40 -17.30 6.24 16.72
N ASN A 41 -18.25 5.89 15.84
CA ASN A 41 -19.65 5.66 16.25
C ASN A 41 -19.98 4.20 16.55
N CYS A 42 -19.47 3.24 15.76
CA CYS A 42 -19.84 1.82 15.90
C CYS A 42 -18.68 0.89 16.32
N GLY A 43 -17.44 1.38 16.34
CA GLY A 43 -16.28 0.62 16.79
C GLY A 43 -15.75 -0.44 15.81
N ILE A 44 -16.37 -0.59 14.62
CA ILE A 44 -15.92 -1.53 13.59
C ILE A 44 -14.61 -1.03 12.96
N TYR A 45 -13.68 -1.96 12.70
CA TYR A 45 -12.44 -1.71 11.96
C TYR A 45 -12.66 -1.90 10.46
N PHE A 46 -12.20 -0.95 9.67
CA PHE A 46 -12.39 -0.97 8.22
C PHE A 46 -11.28 -0.18 7.50
N SER A 47 -11.13 -0.42 6.19
CA SER A 47 -10.05 0.17 5.39
C SER A 47 -10.19 1.71 5.34
N LYS A 48 -9.12 2.43 5.70
CA LYS A 48 -9.02 3.90 5.66
C LYS A 48 -9.37 4.50 4.32
N LYS A 49 -9.14 3.76 3.22
CA LYS A 49 -9.53 4.17 1.86
C LYS A 49 -11.03 4.41 1.69
N LYS A 50 -11.86 3.70 2.49
CA LYS A 50 -13.33 3.84 2.46
C LYS A 50 -13.86 4.69 3.62
N ALA A 51 -12.99 5.32 4.41
CA ALA A 51 -13.37 6.09 5.58
C ALA A 51 -13.77 7.51 5.28
N ILE A 52 -14.89 7.92 5.88
CA ILE A 52 -15.35 9.29 5.90
C ILE A 52 -14.66 9.97 7.08
N ARG A 53 -13.71 10.87 6.79
CA ARG A 53 -13.01 11.66 7.81
C ARG A 53 -13.81 12.91 8.16
N TYR A 54 -14.02 13.19 9.43
CA TYR A 54 -14.65 14.42 9.91
C TYR A 54 -14.08 14.84 11.26
N LYS A 55 -13.53 16.06 11.36
CA LYS A 55 -12.95 16.62 12.60
C LYS A 55 -12.03 15.62 13.35
N ASN A 56 -11.12 14.98 12.62
CA ASN A 56 -10.21 13.92 13.09
C ASN A 56 -10.82 12.55 13.46
N LEU A 57 -12.11 12.36 13.26
CA LEU A 57 -12.81 11.09 13.49
C LEU A 57 -13.00 10.35 12.16
N PHE A 58 -13.07 9.03 12.23
CA PHE A 58 -13.31 8.15 11.09
C PHE A 58 -14.67 7.48 11.20
N PHE A 59 -15.43 7.50 10.10
CA PHE A 59 -16.76 6.88 10.04
C PHE A 59 -16.87 5.89 8.89
N CYS A 60 -17.44 4.72 9.19
CA CYS A 60 -17.69 3.67 8.21
C CYS A 60 -18.80 4.02 7.21
N SER A 61 -19.68 4.98 7.55
CA SER A 61 -20.81 5.37 6.72
C SER A 61 -21.32 6.78 7.06
N LYS A 62 -22.03 7.41 6.11
CA LYS A 62 -22.68 8.72 6.33
C LYS A 62 -23.68 8.68 7.48
N LYS A 63 -24.35 7.54 7.68
CA LYS A 63 -25.29 7.31 8.78
C LYS A 63 -24.58 7.38 10.14
N CYS A 64 -23.41 6.72 10.27
CA CYS A 64 -22.61 6.75 11.50
C CYS A 64 -22.09 8.16 11.82
N LYS A 65 -21.68 8.92 10.78
CA LYS A 65 -21.31 10.33 10.97
C LYS A 65 -22.47 11.16 11.51
N LYS A 66 -23.66 11.07 10.90
CA LYS A 66 -24.83 11.85 11.31
C LYS A 66 -25.26 11.52 12.76
N GLN A 67 -25.30 10.24 13.11
CA GLN A 67 -25.59 9.81 14.48
C GLN A 67 -24.58 10.35 15.50
N TYR A 68 -23.32 10.49 15.11
CA TYR A 68 -22.31 11.08 15.97
C TYR A 68 -22.50 12.60 16.13
N GLU A 69 -22.80 13.30 15.03
CA GLU A 69 -23.12 14.75 15.07
C GLU A 69 -24.35 15.02 15.96
N ASP A 70 -25.40 14.21 15.87
CA ASP A 70 -26.61 14.34 16.70
C ASP A 70 -26.35 14.07 18.20
N LYS A 71 -25.34 13.23 18.52
CA LYS A 71 -24.94 12.93 19.91
C LYS A 71 -24.06 14.01 20.53
N VAL A 72 -23.19 14.63 19.73
CA VAL A 72 -22.19 15.61 20.21
C VAL A 72 -22.70 17.05 20.13
N GLY A 73 -23.67 17.33 19.25
CA GLY A 73 -24.31 18.63 19.14
C GLY A 73 -25.37 18.91 20.22
N ARG A 74 -25.59 17.99 21.16
CA ARG A 74 -26.51 18.11 22.30
C ARG A 74 -25.71 18.14 23.60
#